data_AF-A0A9D9DXC1-F1
#
_entry.id   AF-A0A9D9DXC1-F1
#
_cell.length_a   1.000
_cell.length_b   1.000
_cell.length_c   1.000
_cell.angle_alpha   90.00
_cell.angle_beta   90.00
_cell.angle_gamma   90.00
#
_symmetry.space_group_name_H-M   'P 1'
#
loop_
_entity.id
_entity.type
_entity.pdbx_description
1 polymer ?
#
loop_
_entity_poly.entity_id
_entity_poly.type
_entity_poly.pdbx_seq_one_letter_code
_entity_poly.pdbx_strand_id
1 'polypeptide(L)'
;YGMGGIPNTDELNFIPIIEKANAMSIPVIISTQCVYDGVDISTYEVGITAQNAGAISSKNYTIEYASVRLMYMLGNNIDLKYY
;
A
#
# COMPACT_ATOMS: atom_id res chain seq x y z
N TYR A 1 -5.78 3.94 7.71
CA TYR A 1 -5.94 3.91 9.18
C TYR A 1 -6.05 2.47 9.67
N GLY A 2 -5.75 2.17 10.94
CA GLY A 2 -5.95 0.83 11.53
C GLY A 2 -5.23 -0.27 10.76
N MET A 3 -5.97 -1.30 10.34
CA MET A 3 -5.49 -2.42 9.51
C MET A 3 -5.09 -2.02 8.08
N GLY A 4 -5.16 -0.73 7.73
CA GLY A 4 -4.86 -0.22 6.39
C GLY A 4 -6.14 0.06 5.60
N GLY A 5 -6.10 1.17 4.87
CA GLY A 5 -7.25 1.69 4.13
C GLY A 5 -7.07 3.17 3.84
N ILE A 6 -7.58 3.60 2.69
CA ILE A 6 -7.50 4.97 2.17
C ILE A 6 -8.94 5.45 1.90
N PRO A 7 -9.27 6.74 2.10
CA PRO A 7 -10.59 7.25 1.75
C PRO A 7 -10.94 7.02 0.28
N ASN A 8 -12.15 6.51 0.03
CA ASN A 8 -12.67 6.17 -1.30
C ASN A 8 -14.12 6.65 -1.49
N THR A 9 -14.53 7.70 -0.76
CA THR A 9 -15.87 8.30 -0.82
C THR A 9 -15.94 9.40 -1.87
N ASP A 10 -17.13 9.78 -2.34
CA ASP A 10 -17.31 10.81 -3.37
C ASP A 10 -16.66 12.17 -3.03
N GLU A 11 -16.66 12.54 -1.76
CA GLU A 11 -16.09 13.81 -1.26
C GLU A 11 -14.55 13.77 -1.18
N LEU A 12 -13.97 12.57 -1.02
CA LEU A 12 -12.54 12.34 -0.85
C LEU A 12 -12.17 10.94 -1.30
N ASN A 13 -11.64 10.84 -2.52
CA ASN A 13 -11.32 9.56 -3.15
C ASN A 13 -9.86 9.53 -3.63
N PHE A 14 -9.07 8.64 -3.05
CA PHE A 14 -7.67 8.41 -3.43
C PHE A 14 -7.50 7.22 -4.40
N ILE A 15 -8.55 6.46 -4.71
CA ILE A 15 -8.45 5.33 -5.62
C ILE A 15 -7.92 5.74 -7.01
N PRO A 16 -8.40 6.83 -7.64
CA PRO A 16 -7.92 7.21 -8.98
C PRO A 16 -6.42 7.52 -9.03
N ILE A 17 -5.83 8.05 -7.94
CA ILE A 17 -4.39 8.33 -7.92
C ILE A 17 -3.57 7.05 -7.74
N ILE A 18 -4.09 6.05 -7.02
CA ILE A 18 -3.45 4.73 -6.91
C ILE A 18 -3.46 4.03 -8.27
N GLU A 19 -4.60 4.03 -8.96
CA GLU A 19 -4.72 3.45 -10.31
C GLU A 19 -3.77 4.13 -11.29
N LYS A 20 -3.69 5.46 -11.24
CA LYS A 20 -2.75 6.24 -12.07
C LYS A 20 -1.29 5.90 -11.76
N ALA A 21 -0.92 5.80 -10.49
CA ALA A 21 0.44 5.42 -10.09
C ALA A 21 0.78 4.01 -10.60
N ASN A 22 -0.14 3.05 -10.43
CA ASN A 22 0.02 1.69 -10.91
C ASN A 22 0.16 1.62 -12.43
N ALA A 23 -0.63 2.39 -13.19
CA ALA A 23 -0.51 2.49 -14.65
C ALA A 23 0.84 3.08 -15.11
N MET A 24 1.51 3.85 -14.26
CA MET A 24 2.86 4.39 -14.48
C MET A 24 3.96 3.48 -13.92
N SER A 25 3.63 2.28 -13.44
CA SER A 25 4.54 1.37 -12.75
C SER A 25 5.21 1.99 -11.51
N ILE A 26 4.52 2.91 -10.84
CA ILE A 26 4.95 3.52 -9.58
C ILE A 26 4.24 2.79 -8.44
N PRO A 27 4.96 2.08 -7.56
CA PRO A 27 4.34 1.30 -6.50
C PRO A 27 3.78 2.17 -5.38
N VAL A 28 2.59 1.79 -4.88
CA VAL A 28 1.95 2.41 -3.71
C VAL A 28 1.90 1.39 -2.58
N ILE A 29 2.64 1.66 -1.51
CA ILE A 29 2.63 0.82 -0.30
C ILE A 29 1.71 1.46 0.75
N ILE A 30 0.75 0.69 1.26
CA ILE A 30 -0.10 1.09 2.39
C ILE A 30 0.48 0.49 3.67
N SER A 31 0.78 1.39 4.62
CA SER A 31 1.17 1.04 5.98
C SER A 31 0.13 1.55 6.99
N THR A 32 0.42 1.38 8.28
CA THR A 32 -0.40 1.86 9.38
C THR A 32 0.32 2.94 10.17
N GLN A 33 -0.45 3.86 10.74
CA GLN A 33 0.06 4.81 11.73
C GLN A 33 0.11 4.22 13.14
N CYS A 34 -0.48 3.03 13.34
CA CYS A 34 -0.37 2.30 14.60
C CYS A 34 1.06 1.77 14.75
N VAL A 35 1.59 1.79 15.98
CA VAL A 35 2.95 1.31 16.25
C VAL A 35 3.06 -0.22 16.17
N TYR A 36 1.95 -0.93 16.38
CA TYR A 36 1.89 -2.39 16.49
C TYR A 36 0.90 -3.02 15.50
N ASP A 37 0.94 -4.35 15.41
CA ASP A 37 0.06 -5.28 14.68
C ASP A 37 0.12 -5.23 13.14
N GLY A 38 0.37 -4.06 12.56
CA GLY A 38 0.60 -3.90 11.11
C GLY A 38 -0.67 -3.70 10.28
N VAL A 39 -0.63 -4.19 9.04
CA VAL A 39 -1.61 -3.92 7.98
C VAL A 39 -2.05 -5.20 7.29
N ASP A 40 -3.36 -5.33 7.12
CA ASP A 40 -4.00 -6.27 6.20
C ASP A 40 -5.13 -5.55 5.44
N ILE A 41 -4.79 -5.06 4.24
CA ILE A 41 -5.75 -4.36 3.37
C ILE A 41 -6.80 -5.30 2.75
N SER A 42 -6.76 -6.61 2.99
CA SER A 42 -7.81 -7.53 2.54
C SER A 42 -8.98 -7.67 3.52
N THR A 43 -8.89 -7.04 4.70
CA THR A 43 -9.87 -7.21 5.78
C THR A 43 -11.16 -6.41 5.58
N TYR A 44 -11.06 -5.15 5.18
CA TYR A 44 -12.19 -4.20 5.09
C TYR A 44 -12.30 -3.61 3.70
N GLU A 45 -13.52 -3.24 3.30
CA GLU A 45 -13.83 -2.73 1.96
C GLU A 45 -12.89 -1.60 1.50
N VAL A 46 -12.63 -0.62 2.36
CA VAL A 46 -11.73 0.51 2.06
C VAL A 46 -10.28 0.08 1.74
N GLY A 47 -9.82 -1.03 2.30
CA GLY A 47 -8.53 -1.64 1.99
C GLY A 47 -8.61 -2.47 0.71
N ILE A 48 -9.68 -3.26 0.55
CA ILE A 48 -9.90 -4.13 -0.61
C ILE A 48 -9.98 -3.30 -1.89
N THR A 49 -10.73 -2.19 -1.86
CA THR A 49 -10.81 -1.26 -3.00
C THR A 49 -9.42 -0.72 -3.38
N ALA A 50 -8.61 -0.34 -2.39
CA ALA A 50 -7.24 0.14 -2.63
C ALA A 50 -6.32 -0.97 -3.17
N GLN A 51 -6.46 -2.19 -2.67
CA GLN A 51 -5.71 -3.34 -3.15
C GLN A 51 -6.05 -3.65 -4.62
N ASN A 52 -7.33 -3.63 -4.97
CA ASN A 52 -7.81 -3.84 -6.34
C ASN A 52 -7.30 -2.74 -7.29
N ALA A 53 -7.11 -1.52 -6.78
CA ALA A 53 -6.49 -0.41 -7.53
C ALA A 53 -4.97 -0.56 -7.73
N GLY A 54 -4.33 -1.51 -7.05
CA GLY A 54 -2.91 -1.81 -7.17
C GLY A 54 -2.06 -1.43 -5.95
N ALA A 55 -2.67 -1.07 -4.81
CA ALA A 55 -1.93 -0.83 -3.58
C ALA A 55 -1.42 -2.15 -2.96
N ILE A 56 -0.26 -2.09 -2.32
CA ILE A 56 0.41 -3.23 -1.70
C ILE A 56 0.45 -3.04 -0.18
N SER A 57 0.12 -4.08 0.59
CA SER A 57 0.22 -4.06 2.05
C SER A 57 1.68 -4.06 2.51
N SER A 58 2.01 -3.23 3.52
CA SER A 58 3.28 -3.32 4.25
C SER A 58 3.32 -4.47 5.26
N LYS A 59 2.26 -5.28 5.39
CA LYS A 59 2.17 -6.39 6.37
C LYS A 59 2.46 -5.87 7.78
N ASN A 60 3.27 -6.60 8.56
CA ASN A 60 3.75 -6.21 9.88
C ASN A 60 5.09 -5.45 9.86
N TYR A 61 5.48 -4.89 8.72
CA TYR A 61 6.73 -4.13 8.62
C TYR A 61 6.61 -2.78 9.34
N THR A 62 7.69 -2.36 10.01
CA THR A 62 7.84 -0.97 10.42
C THR A 62 8.01 -0.09 9.19
N ILE A 63 7.74 1.22 9.33
CA ILE A 63 7.86 2.15 8.20
C ILE A 63 9.31 2.25 7.71
N GLU A 64 10.30 2.12 8.60
CA GLU A 64 11.72 2.13 8.26
C GLU A 64 12.09 0.90 7.41
N TYR A 65 11.64 -0.29 7.82
CA TYR A 65 11.89 -1.51 7.06
C TYR A 65 11.16 -1.50 5.72
N ALA A 66 9.87 -1.14 5.71
CA ALA A 66 9.05 -1.05 4.50
C ALA A 66 9.68 -0.11 3.45
N SER A 67 10.21 1.03 3.91
CA SER A 67 10.87 2.03 3.06
C SER A 67 12.19 1.50 2.48
N VAL A 68 13.09 0.96 3.32
CA VAL A 68 14.38 0.43 2.86
C VAL A 68 14.20 -0.79 1.96
N ARG A 69 13.26 -1.68 2.28
CA ARG A 69 12.94 -2.84 1.44
C ARG A 69 12.47 -2.40 0.05
N LEU A 70 11.57 -1.41 -0.02
CA LEU A 70 11.11 -0.87 -1.30
C LEU A 70 12.27 -0.27 -2.11
N MET A 71 13.11 0.57 -1.48
CA MET A 71 14.29 1.15 -2.13
C MET A 71 15.24 0.07 -2.65
N TYR A 72 15.52 -0.96 -1.84
CA TYR A 72 16.39 -2.07 -2.22
C TYR A 72 15.84 -2.86 -3.41
N MET A 73 14.55 -3.21 -3.38
CA MET A 73 13.90 -3.96 -4.47
C MET A 73 13.94 -3.16 -5.78
N LEU A 74 13.61 -1.87 -5.73
CA LEU A 74 13.66 -0.99 -6.91
C LEU A 74 15.10 -0.84 -7.44
N GLY A 75 16.08 -0.62 -6.56
CA GLY A 75 17.49 -0.48 -6.95
C GLY A 75 18.11 -1.75 -7.55
N ASN A 76 17.52 -2.92 -7.27
CA ASN A 76 18.01 -4.21 -7.76
C ASN A 76 17.07 -4.87 -8.78
N ASN A 77 16.06 -4.16 -9.30
CA ASN A 77 15.07 -4.70 -10.25
C ASN A 77 14.38 -5.98 -9.76
N ILE A 78 14.10 -6.08 -8.46
CA ILE A 78 13.37 -7.21 -7.89
C ILE A 78 11.87 -6.99 -8.12
N ASP A 79 11.21 -8.00 -8.67
CA ASP A 79 9.76 -8.00 -8.89
C ASP A 79 9.00 -7.76 -7.58
N LEU A 80 8.13 -6.75 -7.58
CA LEU A 80 7.36 -6.33 -6.41
C LEU A 80 6.29 -7.33 -5.99
N LYS A 81 6.02 -8.39 -6.77
CA LYS A 81 5.22 -9.52 -6.29
C LYS A 81 5.82 -10.21 -5.05
N TYR A 82 7.11 -10.00 -4.80
CA TYR A 82 7.83 -10.53 -3.63
C TYR A 82 7.93 -9.52 -2.46
N TYR A 83 7.28 -8.37 -2.57
CA TYR A 83 7.20 -7.40 -1.48
C TYR A 83 6.46 -8.03 -0.28
#